data_AF-A0A7Y5W4B8-F1
#
_entry.id   AF-A0A7Y5W4B8-F1
#
_cell.length_a   1.000
_cell.length_b   1.000
_cell.length_c   1.000
_cell.angle_alpha   90.00
_cell.angle_beta   90.00
_cell.angle_gamma   90.00
#
_symmetry.space_group_name_H-M   'P 1'
#
loop_
_entity.id
_entity.type
_entity.pdbx_description
1 polymer ?
#
loop_
_entity_poly.entity_id
_entity_poly.type
_entity_poly.pdbx_seq_one_letter_code
_entity_poly.pdbx_strand_id
1 'polypeptide(L)'
;MTRRLLFWISISFAACIAAKWSALEAGAAPAKGSSEFTIRTEPGHAMAPEGGTAEFEVVLLDATGHPTAGRLGVKTDAKASAAEPAGLEIPAAGPGKFRFTAEGIAPGMHTVEFIHGPSKASHKLYVDVVDRATWEGFRRAAERVEIKTLPAHLVFIGDSLTDLFRGQNYVDKVGFWLRQRHGAQATVRNAGVGGDYILRVWDRLNHDPKSYRLEMYDDLWQPKPTHVFFFLGHNDSKLSSDSGYTKPVVEPALFLDTYRRAIGKVQKETGAKVAVISATSSVYEITQATAEKSRAKGKAHNLFGKPEALEEFNALARRAAAECGTDWIDVYELTRRHPEKAGLFTADGVHINNAGNRLVALEILKFLAGDQRPQ
;
A
#
# COMPACT_ATOMS: atom_id res chain seq x y z
N MET A 1 9.27 40.97 51.06
CA MET A 1 10.53 41.30 50.37
C MET A 1 11.38 40.04 50.26
N THR A 2 11.75 39.66 49.02
CA THR A 2 12.97 38.92 48.62
C THR A 2 13.28 37.56 49.28
N ARG A 3 13.13 36.44 48.54
CA ARG A 3 14.07 35.84 47.54
C ARG A 3 15.01 34.79 48.18
N ARG A 4 14.84 33.51 47.78
CA ARG A 4 15.82 32.62 47.11
C ARG A 4 15.54 31.14 47.44
N LEU A 5 14.96 30.44 46.45
CA LEU A 5 15.04 28.99 46.30
C LEU A 5 15.75 28.76 44.96
N LEU A 6 16.88 28.05 44.95
CA LEU A 6 17.59 27.68 43.73
C LEU A 6 18.36 26.38 43.98
N PHE A 7 18.28 25.50 42.97
CA PHE A 7 19.02 24.27 42.73
C PHE A 7 18.68 23.06 43.59
N TRP A 8 17.94 22.11 43.00
CA TRP A 8 18.43 20.78 42.58
C TRP A 8 17.25 20.00 41.96
N ILE A 9 17.09 20.04 40.64
CA ILE A 9 16.35 19.02 39.88
C ILE A 9 17.14 18.77 38.59
N SER A 10 17.76 17.61 38.51
CA SER A 10 18.34 17.08 37.28
C SER A 10 18.05 15.59 37.22
N ILE A 11 17.59 15.16 36.04
CA ILE A 11 17.53 13.79 35.54
C ILE A 11 16.43 12.93 36.17
N SER A 12 15.24 12.94 35.53
CA SER A 12 14.37 11.75 35.32
C SER A 12 13.09 12.17 34.59
N PHE A 13 13.16 12.42 33.28
CA PHE A 13 11.95 12.63 32.45
C PHE A 13 12.02 11.97 31.06
N ALA A 14 13.13 11.33 30.70
CA ALA A 14 13.30 10.66 29.40
C ALA A 14 12.89 9.16 29.40
N ALA A 15 12.55 8.57 30.56
CA ALA A 15 12.35 7.12 30.68
C ALA A 15 10.87 6.66 30.66
N CYS A 16 9.88 7.56 30.72
CA CYS A 16 8.47 7.16 30.87
C CYS A 16 7.62 7.24 29.58
N ILE A 17 8.18 7.71 28.46
CA ILE A 17 7.44 7.85 27.18
C ILE A 17 7.66 6.65 26.24
N ALA A 18 8.71 5.85 26.45
CA ALA A 18 9.02 4.68 25.61
C ALA A 18 8.19 3.41 25.93
N ALA A 19 7.51 3.35 27.08
CA ALA A 19 6.98 2.09 27.64
C ALA A 19 5.50 1.80 27.36
N LYS A 20 4.77 2.62 26.58
CA LYS A 20 3.32 2.43 26.37
C LYS A 20 2.85 2.33 24.91
N TRP A 21 3.78 2.24 23.95
CA TRP A 21 3.47 1.94 22.54
C TRP A 21 3.79 0.51 22.11
N SER A 22 4.09 -0.38 23.06
CA SER A 22 4.34 -1.82 22.82
C SER A 22 3.10 -2.72 22.91
N ALA A 23 1.88 -2.17 22.99
CA ALA A 23 0.66 -2.98 23.16
C ALA A 23 -0.19 -3.18 21.88
N LEU A 24 0.35 -2.80 20.73
CA LEU A 24 -0.15 -3.20 19.40
C LEU A 24 0.98 -3.95 18.66
N GLU A 25 1.65 -4.84 19.38
CA GLU A 25 2.40 -5.94 18.79
C GLU A 25 1.39 -6.92 18.17
N ALA A 26 1.01 -6.66 16.92
CA ALA A 26 0.82 -7.77 16.01
C ALA A 26 2.20 -8.45 15.93
N GLY A 27 2.40 -9.49 16.73
CA GLY A 27 3.58 -10.32 16.66
C GLY A 27 3.77 -10.74 15.20
N ALA A 28 4.79 -10.18 14.56
CA ALA A 28 5.38 -10.82 13.41
C ALA A 28 5.79 -12.20 13.92
N ALA A 29 5.08 -13.24 13.48
CA ALA A 29 5.45 -14.60 13.78
C ALA A 29 6.95 -14.75 13.47
N PRO A 30 7.72 -15.47 14.31
CA PRO A 30 9.11 -15.77 13.99
C PRO A 30 9.14 -16.33 12.56
N ALA A 31 10.10 -15.86 11.75
CA ALA A 31 10.28 -16.33 10.39
C ALA A 31 10.27 -17.87 10.43
N LYS A 32 9.19 -18.47 9.94
CA LYS A 32 9.12 -19.92 9.74
C LYS A 32 10.36 -20.27 8.93
N GLY A 33 11.13 -21.27 9.40
CA GLY A 33 12.33 -21.73 8.70
C GLY A 33 12.05 -21.79 7.22
N SER A 34 12.88 -21.10 6.42
CA SER A 34 12.65 -20.93 4.99
C SER A 34 12.34 -22.31 4.41
N SER A 35 11.13 -22.48 3.86
CA SER A 35 10.80 -23.71 3.17
C SER A 35 11.86 -23.93 2.11
N GLU A 36 12.30 -25.17 1.95
CA GLU A 36 13.29 -25.58 0.93
C GLU A 36 12.84 -25.19 -0.49
N PHE A 37 11.58 -24.79 -0.67
CA PHE A 37 11.03 -24.34 -1.92
C PHE A 37 10.23 -23.05 -1.75
N THR A 38 10.21 -22.24 -2.81
CA THR A 38 9.35 -21.06 -2.96
C THR A 38 8.51 -21.20 -4.22
N ILE A 39 7.25 -20.79 -4.19
CA ILE A 39 6.39 -20.74 -5.38
C ILE A 39 6.18 -19.27 -5.75
N ARG A 40 6.28 -18.93 -7.04
CA ARG A 40 6.03 -17.58 -7.58
C ARG A 40 5.07 -17.63 -8.75
N THR A 41 4.26 -16.60 -8.90
CA THR A 41 3.41 -16.39 -10.08
C THR A 41 3.78 -15.10 -10.81
N GLU A 42 3.60 -15.10 -12.12
CA GLU A 42 3.69 -13.91 -12.97
C GLU A 42 2.48 -13.89 -13.92
N PRO A 43 1.60 -12.86 -13.86
CA PRO A 43 1.64 -11.75 -12.91
C PRO A 43 1.35 -12.17 -11.47
N GLY A 44 1.83 -11.38 -10.50
CA GLY A 44 1.55 -11.56 -9.07
C GLY A 44 0.12 -11.21 -8.65
N HIS A 45 -0.62 -10.53 -9.53
CA HIS A 45 -2.01 -10.13 -9.41
C HIS A 45 -2.66 -10.14 -10.80
N ALA A 46 -3.96 -10.40 -10.91
CA ALA A 46 -4.68 -10.17 -12.15
C ALA A 46 -6.05 -9.55 -11.91
N MET A 47 -6.51 -8.79 -12.91
CA MET A 47 -7.91 -8.41 -13.06
C MET A 47 -8.52 -9.14 -14.25
N ALA A 48 -9.64 -9.82 -14.04
CA ALA A 48 -10.38 -10.54 -15.08
C ALA A 48 -11.81 -9.99 -15.19
N PRO A 49 -12.37 -9.84 -16.40
CA PRO A 49 -13.79 -9.55 -16.52
C PRO A 49 -14.60 -10.80 -16.14
N GLU A 50 -15.83 -10.62 -15.67
CA GLU A 50 -16.80 -11.71 -15.50
C GLU A 50 -16.88 -12.59 -16.77
N GLY A 51 -16.85 -13.91 -16.59
CA GLY A 51 -16.80 -14.88 -17.70
C GLY A 51 -15.49 -14.87 -18.52
N GLY A 52 -14.53 -14.02 -18.15
CA GLY A 52 -13.23 -13.93 -18.79
C GLY A 52 -12.21 -14.93 -18.26
N THR A 53 -10.96 -14.76 -18.68
CA THR A 53 -9.83 -15.58 -18.21
C THR A 53 -8.63 -14.71 -17.86
N ALA A 54 -7.75 -15.27 -17.02
CA ALA A 54 -6.43 -14.70 -16.75
C ALA A 54 -5.39 -15.82 -16.81
N GLU A 55 -4.25 -15.56 -17.45
CA GLU A 55 -3.16 -16.52 -17.59
C GLU A 55 -1.99 -16.15 -16.68
N PHE A 56 -1.36 -17.18 -16.11
CA PHE A 56 -0.26 -17.05 -15.17
C PHE A 56 0.85 -18.03 -15.51
N GLU A 57 2.07 -17.54 -15.44
CA GLU A 57 3.26 -18.36 -15.30
C GLU A 57 3.47 -18.70 -13.83
N VAL A 58 3.71 -19.96 -13.52
CA VAL A 58 3.93 -20.47 -12.17
C VAL A 58 5.30 -21.12 -12.12
N VAL A 59 6.13 -20.69 -11.17
CA VAL A 59 7.50 -21.19 -11.02
C VAL A 59 7.65 -21.77 -9.62
N LEU A 60 8.19 -22.98 -9.54
CA LEU A 60 8.69 -23.58 -8.31
C LEU A 60 10.21 -23.34 -8.25
N LEU A 61 10.68 -22.78 -7.16
CA LEU A 61 12.07 -22.44 -6.92
C LEU A 61 12.60 -23.29 -5.76
N ASP A 62 13.84 -23.76 -5.85
CA ASP A 62 14.53 -24.41 -4.73
C ASP A 62 15.06 -23.40 -3.69
N ALA A 63 15.77 -23.90 -2.67
CA ALA A 63 16.33 -23.09 -1.59
C ALA A 63 17.38 -22.07 -2.06
N THR A 64 17.93 -22.27 -3.25
CA THR A 64 18.91 -21.36 -3.88
C THR A 64 18.26 -20.38 -4.86
N GLY A 65 16.94 -20.48 -5.06
CA GLY A 65 16.19 -19.63 -5.98
C GLY A 65 16.24 -20.09 -7.43
N HIS A 66 16.70 -21.32 -7.71
CA HIS A 66 16.70 -21.86 -9.07
C HIS A 66 15.35 -22.52 -9.42
N PRO A 67 14.82 -22.31 -10.63
CA PRO A 67 13.65 -23.04 -11.11
C PRO A 67 13.85 -24.55 -11.08
N THR A 68 12.85 -25.28 -10.60
CA THR A 68 12.87 -26.74 -10.50
C THR A 68 11.54 -27.35 -10.91
N ALA A 69 11.58 -28.59 -11.39
CA ALA A 69 10.38 -29.33 -11.74
C ALA A 69 9.60 -29.76 -10.50
N GLY A 70 8.29 -29.92 -10.66
CA GLY A 70 7.47 -30.48 -9.60
C GLY A 70 5.98 -30.44 -9.94
N ARG A 71 5.16 -30.98 -9.05
CA ARG A 71 3.70 -30.93 -9.17
C ARG A 71 3.12 -30.09 -8.05
N LEU A 72 2.30 -29.12 -8.40
CA LEU A 72 1.58 -28.26 -7.46
C LEU A 72 0.11 -28.68 -7.39
N GLY A 73 -0.46 -28.69 -6.19
CA GLY A 73 -1.91 -28.65 -6.02
C GLY A 73 -2.42 -27.23 -6.18
N VAL A 74 -3.55 -27.05 -6.85
CA VAL A 74 -4.17 -25.74 -7.11
C VAL A 74 -5.57 -25.71 -6.53
N LYS A 75 -5.86 -24.72 -5.69
CA LYS A 75 -7.20 -24.49 -5.10
C LYS A 75 -7.67 -23.08 -5.37
N THR A 76 -8.85 -22.95 -5.98
CA THR A 76 -9.54 -21.66 -6.06
C THR A 76 -10.44 -21.50 -4.84
N ASP A 77 -10.35 -20.35 -4.18
CA ASP A 77 -11.07 -20.01 -2.95
C ASP A 77 -11.08 -21.15 -1.95
N ALA A 78 -9.89 -21.55 -1.50
CA ALA A 78 -9.67 -22.74 -0.67
C ALA A 78 -10.52 -22.81 0.62
N LYS A 79 -11.13 -21.69 1.05
CA LYS A 79 -12.08 -21.64 2.18
C LYS A 79 -13.54 -21.93 1.78
N ALA A 80 -13.91 -21.67 0.54
CA ALA A 80 -15.26 -21.86 0.00
C ALA A 80 -15.40 -23.15 -0.81
N SER A 81 -14.30 -23.62 -1.40
CA SER A 81 -14.30 -24.84 -2.23
C SER A 81 -13.88 -26.06 -1.42
N ALA A 82 -14.77 -27.07 -1.36
CA ALA A 82 -14.47 -28.41 -0.86
C ALA A 82 -13.89 -29.34 -1.94
N ALA A 83 -13.66 -28.84 -3.15
CA ALA A 83 -13.13 -29.63 -4.25
C ALA A 83 -11.66 -30.04 -3.99
N GLU A 84 -11.30 -31.24 -4.46
CA GLU A 84 -9.91 -31.68 -4.48
C GLU A 84 -9.06 -30.73 -5.33
N PRO A 85 -7.82 -30.39 -4.88
CA PRO A 85 -6.95 -29.52 -5.66
C PRO A 85 -6.63 -30.12 -7.02
N ALA A 86 -6.77 -29.31 -8.07
CA ALA A 86 -6.30 -29.68 -9.40
C ALA A 86 -4.77 -29.78 -9.40
N GLY A 87 -4.20 -30.69 -10.20
CA GLY A 87 -2.75 -30.79 -10.36
C GLY A 87 -2.23 -29.85 -11.44
N LEU A 88 -1.15 -29.13 -11.16
CA LEU A 88 -0.38 -28.35 -12.12
C LEU A 88 1.05 -28.89 -12.19
N GLU A 89 1.46 -29.35 -13.36
CA GLU A 89 2.84 -29.76 -13.62
C GLU A 89 3.72 -28.54 -13.90
N ILE A 90 4.87 -28.47 -13.23
CA ILE A 90 5.90 -27.46 -13.41
C ILE A 90 7.10 -28.12 -14.08
N PRO A 91 7.47 -27.72 -15.31
CA PRO A 91 8.61 -28.30 -16.02
C PRO A 91 9.94 -27.80 -15.46
N ALA A 92 11.01 -28.59 -15.59
CA ALA A 92 12.37 -28.17 -15.19
C ALA A 92 12.89 -27.01 -16.06
N ALA A 93 12.42 -26.93 -17.31
CA ALA A 93 12.92 -26.01 -18.32
C ALA A 93 12.26 -24.62 -18.29
N GLY A 94 11.30 -24.35 -17.38
CA GLY A 94 10.60 -23.06 -17.35
C GLY A 94 9.34 -23.03 -16.49
N PRO A 95 8.53 -21.97 -16.60
CA PRO A 95 7.29 -21.84 -15.83
C PRO A 95 6.23 -22.84 -16.30
N GLY A 96 5.45 -23.37 -15.37
CA GLY A 96 4.15 -23.98 -15.65
C GLY A 96 3.14 -22.91 -16.04
N LYS A 97 2.10 -23.28 -16.80
CA LYS A 97 1.05 -22.35 -17.22
C LYS A 97 -0.26 -22.68 -16.52
N PHE A 98 -0.83 -21.70 -15.83
CA PHE A 98 -2.13 -21.80 -15.20
C PHE A 98 -3.10 -20.81 -15.84
N ARG A 99 -4.32 -21.27 -16.15
CA ARG A 99 -5.40 -20.42 -16.64
C ARG A 99 -6.52 -20.39 -15.62
N PHE A 100 -6.81 -19.21 -15.10
CA PHE A 100 -8.01 -18.94 -14.31
C PHE A 100 -9.18 -18.62 -15.24
N THR A 101 -10.36 -19.16 -14.97
CA THR A 101 -11.60 -18.88 -15.70
C THR A 101 -12.63 -18.31 -14.74
N ALA A 102 -13.16 -17.13 -15.05
CA ALA A 102 -14.16 -16.41 -14.27
C ALA A 102 -15.61 -16.79 -14.63
N GLU A 103 -15.82 -17.91 -15.31
CA GLU A 103 -17.16 -18.40 -15.68
C GLU A 103 -17.91 -18.83 -14.42
N GLY A 104 -19.08 -18.23 -14.20
CA GLY A 104 -19.89 -18.47 -12.99
C GLY A 104 -19.29 -17.91 -11.69
N ILE A 105 -18.18 -17.15 -11.76
CA ILE A 105 -17.56 -16.50 -10.59
C ILE A 105 -18.10 -15.08 -10.45
N ALA A 106 -18.64 -14.76 -9.27
CA ALA A 106 -19.16 -13.44 -8.97
C ALA A 106 -18.05 -12.37 -8.93
N PRO A 107 -18.35 -11.08 -9.16
CA PRO A 107 -17.38 -10.01 -8.98
C PRO A 107 -16.85 -9.95 -7.55
N GLY A 108 -15.54 -9.79 -7.41
CA GLY A 108 -14.88 -9.79 -6.12
C GLY A 108 -13.41 -10.15 -6.21
N MET A 109 -12.75 -10.15 -5.05
CA MET A 109 -11.41 -10.68 -4.95
C MET A 109 -11.45 -12.17 -4.66
N HIS A 110 -10.83 -12.95 -5.53
CA HIS A 110 -10.69 -14.40 -5.41
C HIS A 110 -9.23 -14.78 -5.15
N THR A 111 -9.04 -15.95 -4.58
CA THR A 111 -7.71 -16.50 -4.30
C THR A 111 -7.49 -17.79 -5.07
N VAL A 112 -6.29 -17.95 -5.61
CA VAL A 112 -5.78 -19.22 -6.13
C VAL A 112 -4.57 -19.59 -5.30
N GLU A 113 -4.64 -20.70 -4.56
CA GLU A 113 -3.54 -21.21 -3.76
C GLU A 113 -2.84 -22.35 -4.48
N PHE A 114 -1.54 -22.16 -4.71
CA PHE A 114 -0.62 -23.17 -5.23
C PHE A 114 0.11 -23.81 -4.07
N ILE A 115 0.15 -25.15 -4.02
CA ILE A 115 0.70 -25.90 -2.88
C ILE A 115 1.66 -26.96 -3.41
N HIS A 116 2.92 -26.88 -2.99
CA HIS A 116 3.89 -27.96 -3.20
C HIS A 116 3.72 -28.99 -2.07
N GLY A 117 3.06 -30.10 -2.38
CA GLY A 117 2.67 -31.13 -1.40
C GLY A 117 3.81 -31.66 -0.51
N PRO A 118 5.00 -31.98 -1.07
CA PRO A 118 6.14 -32.48 -0.30
C PRO A 118 6.70 -31.46 0.71
N SER A 119 6.99 -30.23 0.29
CA SER A 119 7.62 -29.23 1.16
C SER A 119 6.64 -28.39 1.96
N LYS A 120 5.33 -28.52 1.67
CA LYS A 120 4.26 -27.66 2.20
C LYS A 120 4.43 -26.17 1.86
N ALA A 121 5.32 -25.82 0.93
CA ALA A 121 5.40 -24.47 0.40
C ALA A 121 4.07 -24.12 -0.27
N SER A 122 3.54 -22.94 0.03
CA SER A 122 2.33 -22.45 -0.64
C SER A 122 2.48 -21.01 -1.08
N HIS A 123 1.76 -20.66 -2.14
CA HIS A 123 1.69 -19.31 -2.67
C HIS A 123 0.26 -18.96 -2.99
N LYS A 124 -0.16 -17.75 -2.59
CA LYS A 124 -1.49 -17.23 -2.85
C LYS A 124 -1.41 -16.18 -3.94
N LEU A 125 -2.10 -16.47 -5.03
CA LEU A 125 -2.38 -15.54 -6.10
C LEU A 125 -3.77 -14.92 -5.87
N TYR A 126 -3.89 -13.64 -6.17
CA TYR A 126 -5.14 -12.90 -6.07
C TYR A 126 -5.65 -12.54 -7.47
N VAL A 127 -6.93 -12.84 -7.73
CA VAL A 127 -7.61 -12.51 -8.99
C VAL A 127 -8.83 -11.65 -8.68
N ASP A 128 -8.82 -10.44 -9.20
CA ASP A 128 -9.91 -9.48 -9.06
C ASP A 128 -10.90 -9.64 -10.22
N VAL A 129 -12.01 -10.33 -9.97
CA VAL A 129 -13.10 -10.46 -10.95
C VAL A 129 -13.96 -9.20 -10.89
N VAL A 130 -14.14 -8.56 -12.05
CA VAL A 130 -14.86 -7.30 -12.19
C VAL A 130 -15.89 -7.38 -13.30
N ASP A 131 -16.90 -6.53 -13.25
CA ASP A 131 -17.82 -6.36 -14.37
C ASP A 131 -17.06 -5.87 -15.62
N ARG A 132 -17.66 -6.11 -16.79
CA ARG A 132 -17.04 -5.77 -18.07
C ARG A 132 -16.72 -4.28 -18.21
N ALA A 133 -17.59 -3.39 -17.72
CA ALA A 133 -17.40 -1.96 -17.87
C ALA A 133 -16.19 -1.47 -17.03
N THR A 134 -16.07 -1.96 -15.79
CA THR A 134 -14.90 -1.71 -14.94
C THR A 134 -13.62 -2.20 -15.63
N TRP A 135 -13.60 -3.44 -16.12
CA TRP A 135 -12.43 -3.99 -16.81
C TRP A 135 -12.01 -3.14 -18.03
N GLU A 136 -12.96 -2.76 -18.88
CA GLU A 136 -12.71 -1.91 -20.05
C GLU A 136 -12.28 -0.49 -19.67
N GLY A 137 -12.73 0.03 -18.52
CA GLY A 137 -12.28 1.31 -17.97
C GLY A 137 -10.79 1.30 -17.66
N PHE A 138 -10.33 0.26 -16.95
CA PHE A 138 -8.91 0.08 -16.68
C PHE A 138 -8.08 -0.19 -17.93
N ARG A 139 -8.55 -1.06 -18.83
CA ARG A 139 -7.86 -1.35 -20.10
C ARG A 139 -7.61 -0.06 -20.88
N ARG A 140 -8.63 0.77 -21.06
CA ARG A 140 -8.50 2.04 -21.78
C ARG A 140 -7.56 3.03 -21.09
N ALA A 141 -7.58 3.10 -19.76
CA ALA A 141 -6.62 3.94 -19.03
C ALA A 141 -5.19 3.44 -19.22
N ALA A 142 -4.96 2.12 -19.09
CA ALA A 142 -3.66 1.49 -19.25
C ALA A 142 -3.10 1.63 -20.68
N GLU A 143 -3.94 1.50 -21.72
CA GLU A 143 -3.54 1.68 -23.12
C GLU A 143 -3.01 3.08 -23.42
N ARG A 144 -3.49 4.07 -22.67
CA ARG A 144 -3.10 5.47 -22.81
C ARG A 144 -1.93 5.88 -21.93
N VAL A 145 -1.42 5.00 -21.07
CA VAL A 145 -0.26 5.29 -20.23
C VAL A 145 0.96 5.64 -21.10
N GLU A 146 1.58 6.78 -20.79
CA GLU A 146 2.74 7.32 -21.50
C GLU A 146 3.99 7.36 -20.60
N ILE A 147 4.69 6.23 -20.53
CA ILE A 147 6.00 6.16 -19.91
C ILE A 147 7.06 6.45 -20.98
N LYS A 148 7.61 7.68 -20.97
CA LYS A 148 8.57 8.16 -21.98
C LYS A 148 9.88 7.34 -22.04
N THR A 149 10.29 6.74 -20.93
CA THR A 149 11.55 5.99 -20.83
C THR A 149 11.30 4.62 -20.24
N LEU A 150 11.61 3.58 -21.01
CA LEU A 150 11.62 2.18 -20.58
C LEU A 150 13.08 1.65 -20.56
N PRO A 151 13.43 0.73 -19.65
CA PRO A 151 12.56 0.16 -18.60
C PRO A 151 12.20 1.19 -17.53
N ALA A 152 11.00 1.04 -16.97
CA ALA A 152 10.47 1.87 -15.89
C ALA A 152 10.27 1.05 -14.62
N HIS A 153 10.64 1.69 -13.51
CA HIS A 153 10.43 1.17 -12.17
C HIS A 153 9.72 2.23 -11.34
N LEU A 154 8.50 1.92 -10.89
CA LEU A 154 7.67 2.81 -10.10
C LEU A 154 7.73 2.37 -8.63
N VAL A 155 8.09 3.28 -7.72
CA VAL A 155 8.12 3.01 -6.28
C VAL A 155 6.97 3.73 -5.59
N PHE A 156 6.23 3.02 -4.75
CA PHE A 156 5.13 3.57 -3.95
C PHE A 156 5.53 3.61 -2.49
N ILE A 157 5.72 4.82 -1.95
CA ILE A 157 6.01 5.10 -0.55
C ILE A 157 4.70 5.55 0.12
N GLY A 158 4.33 4.95 1.24
CA GLY A 158 3.11 5.33 1.93
C GLY A 158 2.90 4.59 3.24
N ASP A 159 1.70 4.71 3.77
CA ASP A 159 1.30 4.14 5.05
C ASP A 159 0.59 2.78 4.92
N SER A 160 -0.32 2.47 5.85
CA SER A 160 -1.12 1.25 5.82
C SER A 160 -2.02 1.14 4.59
N LEU A 161 -2.43 2.23 3.94
CA LEU A 161 -3.20 2.13 2.68
C LEU A 161 -2.33 1.60 1.54
N THR A 162 -1.02 1.82 1.61
CA THR A 162 -0.05 1.27 0.68
C THR A 162 0.43 -0.12 1.11
N ASP A 163 0.61 -0.36 2.41
CA ASP A 163 1.15 -1.62 2.93
C ASP A 163 0.12 -2.75 3.04
N LEU A 164 -1.12 -2.47 3.42
CA LEU A 164 -2.12 -3.52 3.62
C LEU A 164 -2.56 -4.15 2.30
N PHE A 165 -3.04 -5.40 2.40
CA PHE A 165 -3.56 -6.16 1.27
C PHE A 165 -2.56 -6.35 0.11
N ARG A 166 -1.25 -6.50 0.40
CA ARG A 166 -0.24 -6.83 -0.62
C ARG A 166 -0.66 -8.06 -1.45
N GLY A 167 -0.39 -8.01 -2.75
CA GLY A 167 -0.84 -8.97 -3.74
C GLY A 167 -2.21 -8.63 -4.36
N GLN A 168 -2.95 -7.68 -3.79
CA GLN A 168 -4.28 -7.30 -4.25
C GLN A 168 -4.60 -5.81 -4.08
N ASN A 169 -3.67 -4.98 -3.60
CA ASN A 169 -3.94 -3.57 -3.35
C ASN A 169 -3.76 -2.72 -4.62
N TYR A 170 -3.88 -1.40 -4.50
CA TYR A 170 -3.80 -0.50 -5.64
C TYR A 170 -2.45 -0.57 -6.36
N VAL A 171 -1.35 -0.83 -5.65
CA VAL A 171 -0.01 -0.98 -6.25
C VAL A 171 0.03 -2.21 -7.14
N ASP A 172 -0.52 -3.33 -6.65
CA ASP A 172 -0.60 -4.58 -7.42
C ASP A 172 -1.47 -4.44 -8.66
N LYS A 173 -2.58 -3.71 -8.56
CA LYS A 173 -3.48 -3.38 -9.68
C LYS A 173 -2.81 -2.50 -10.73
N VAL A 174 -2.08 -1.46 -10.31
CA VAL A 174 -1.28 -0.63 -11.23
C VAL A 174 -0.21 -1.50 -11.90
N GLY A 175 0.50 -2.32 -11.15
CA GLY A 175 1.52 -3.24 -11.67
C GLY A 175 0.98 -4.19 -12.73
N PHE A 176 -0.19 -4.79 -12.50
CA PHE A 176 -0.86 -5.64 -13.48
C PHE A 176 -1.10 -4.90 -14.81
N TRP A 177 -1.72 -3.73 -14.77
CA TRP A 177 -2.07 -2.99 -15.98
C TRP A 177 -0.86 -2.41 -16.71
N LEU A 178 0.17 -1.96 -15.99
CA LEU A 178 1.41 -1.52 -16.61
C LEU A 178 2.12 -2.68 -17.33
N ARG A 179 2.09 -3.88 -16.75
CA ARG A 179 2.62 -5.09 -17.40
C ARG A 179 1.82 -5.47 -18.63
N GLN A 180 0.49 -5.38 -18.60
CA GLN A 180 -0.33 -5.61 -19.81
C GLN A 180 0.07 -4.65 -20.94
N ARG A 181 0.42 -3.40 -20.60
CA ARG A 181 0.80 -2.39 -21.59
C ARG A 181 2.25 -2.48 -22.07
N HIS A 182 3.20 -2.71 -21.17
CA HIS A 182 4.64 -2.57 -21.43
C HIS A 182 5.45 -3.86 -21.19
N GLY A 183 4.78 -4.97 -20.87
CA GLY A 183 5.43 -6.24 -20.53
C GLY A 183 6.33 -6.10 -19.31
N ALA A 184 7.43 -6.86 -19.29
CA ALA A 184 8.43 -6.83 -18.22
C ALA A 184 9.22 -5.50 -18.13
N GLN A 185 9.03 -4.57 -19.09
CA GLN A 185 9.74 -3.29 -19.08
C GLN A 185 9.14 -2.29 -18.08
N ALA A 186 7.96 -2.54 -17.52
CA ALA A 186 7.37 -1.72 -16.46
C ALA A 186 7.17 -2.55 -15.20
N THR A 187 7.77 -2.11 -14.10
CA THR A 187 7.72 -2.79 -12.81
C THR A 187 7.28 -1.82 -11.72
N VAL A 188 6.72 -2.37 -10.64
CA VAL A 188 6.30 -1.61 -9.46
C VAL A 188 6.95 -2.19 -8.20
N ARG A 189 7.24 -1.34 -7.22
CA ARG A 189 7.65 -1.71 -5.87
C ARG A 189 6.74 -1.04 -4.86
N ASN A 190 6.17 -1.85 -3.97
CA ASN A 190 5.40 -1.39 -2.84
C ASN A 190 6.33 -1.23 -1.62
N ALA A 191 6.67 0.01 -1.27
CA ALA A 191 7.47 0.39 -0.11
C ALA A 191 6.62 1.01 1.01
N GLY A 192 5.31 0.72 1.05
CA GLY A 192 4.45 1.17 2.14
C GLY A 192 4.79 0.48 3.47
N VAL A 193 4.66 1.20 4.58
CA VAL A 193 4.77 0.60 5.94
C VAL A 193 3.59 1.02 6.79
N GLY A 194 2.87 0.04 7.33
CA GLY A 194 1.71 0.26 8.18
C GLY A 194 1.98 1.21 9.35
N GLY A 195 1.14 2.23 9.49
CA GLY A 195 1.23 3.23 10.56
C GLY A 195 2.24 4.35 10.32
N ASP A 196 2.79 4.46 9.10
CA ASP A 196 3.66 5.57 8.74
C ASP A 196 2.97 6.92 8.69
N TYR A 197 3.74 7.91 9.10
CA TYR A 197 3.56 9.34 8.87
C TYR A 197 4.91 9.89 8.37
N ILE A 198 4.95 11.11 7.86
CA ILE A 198 6.07 11.64 7.07
C ILE A 198 7.43 11.58 7.79
N LEU A 199 7.45 11.76 9.12
CA LEU A 199 8.71 11.68 9.87
C LEU A 199 9.31 10.27 9.85
N ARG A 200 8.50 9.22 9.96
CA ARG A 200 9.00 7.83 9.90
C ARG A 200 9.50 7.47 8.50
N VAL A 201 8.82 7.97 7.47
CA VAL A 201 9.30 7.85 6.09
C VAL A 201 10.63 8.56 5.94
N TRP A 202 10.77 9.77 6.47
CA TRP A 202 12.04 10.50 6.47
C TRP A 202 13.16 9.74 7.19
N ASP A 203 12.90 9.20 8.38
CA ASP A 203 13.87 8.42 9.14
C ASP A 203 14.35 7.20 8.34
N ARG A 204 13.43 6.47 7.69
CA ARG A 204 13.79 5.34 6.81
C ARG A 204 14.53 5.74 5.56
N LEU A 205 14.15 6.84 4.89
CA LEU A 205 14.90 7.36 3.75
C LEU A 205 16.36 7.67 4.14
N ASN A 206 16.61 8.03 5.39
CA ASN A 206 17.94 8.28 5.93
C ASN A 206 18.58 7.06 6.62
N HIS A 207 17.97 5.88 6.49
CA HIS A 207 18.46 4.64 7.08
C HIS A 207 18.70 4.74 8.59
N ASP A 208 17.84 5.45 9.33
CA ASP A 208 17.94 5.46 10.78
C ASP A 208 17.73 4.02 11.30
N PRO A 209 18.71 3.40 11.98
CA PRO A 209 18.67 2.01 12.41
C PRO A 209 17.57 1.72 13.44
N LYS A 210 16.93 2.74 14.02
CA LYS A 210 15.79 2.59 14.93
C LYS A 210 14.45 2.57 14.21
N SER A 211 14.43 2.79 12.90
CA SER A 211 13.22 2.82 12.11
C SER A 211 12.52 1.47 12.12
N TYR A 212 11.24 1.46 12.49
CA TYR A 212 10.40 0.26 12.41
C TYR A 212 10.29 -0.22 10.96
N ARG A 213 10.57 -1.51 10.73
CA ARG A 213 10.59 -2.14 9.41
C ARG A 213 11.50 -1.44 8.41
N LEU A 214 12.73 -1.13 8.84
CA LEU A 214 13.74 -0.49 7.99
C LEU A 214 14.01 -1.30 6.72
N GLU A 215 13.95 -2.64 6.79
CA GLU A 215 14.21 -3.57 5.69
C GLU A 215 13.32 -3.32 4.46
N MET A 216 12.18 -2.66 4.64
CA MET A 216 11.30 -2.29 3.53
C MET A 216 11.95 -1.31 2.55
N TYR A 217 12.97 -0.57 3.02
CA TYR A 217 13.74 0.40 2.24
C TYR A 217 15.12 -0.14 1.84
N ASP A 218 15.42 -1.41 2.14
CA ASP A 218 16.63 -2.06 1.64
C ASP A 218 16.63 -2.04 0.11
N ASP A 219 17.71 -1.54 -0.48
CA ASP A 219 17.85 -1.38 -1.92
C ASP A 219 16.67 -0.63 -2.56
N LEU A 220 16.05 0.34 -1.86
CA LEU A 220 14.84 1.04 -2.32
C LEU A 220 14.97 1.60 -3.74
N TRP A 221 16.18 2.02 -4.10
CA TRP A 221 16.52 2.60 -5.39
C TRP A 221 17.06 1.58 -6.40
N GLN A 222 16.89 0.27 -6.15
CA GLN A 222 17.26 -0.79 -7.08
C GLN A 222 16.04 -1.66 -7.46
N PRO A 223 15.69 -1.76 -8.76
CA PRO A 223 16.22 -0.99 -9.88
C PRO A 223 16.01 0.53 -9.71
N LYS A 224 16.82 1.35 -10.40
CA LYS A 224 16.70 2.82 -10.32
C LYS A 224 15.28 3.27 -10.68
N PRO A 225 14.54 3.95 -9.78
CA PRO A 225 13.17 4.36 -10.05
C PRO A 225 13.12 5.41 -11.15
N THR A 226 12.11 5.31 -12.01
CA THR A 226 11.75 6.38 -12.96
C THR A 226 10.61 7.23 -12.43
N HIS A 227 9.78 6.67 -11.55
CA HIS A 227 8.72 7.40 -10.85
C HIS A 227 8.65 6.99 -9.38
N VAL A 228 8.33 7.94 -8.51
CA VAL A 228 8.07 7.70 -7.09
C VAL A 228 6.76 8.37 -6.68
N PHE A 229 5.90 7.63 -6.01
CA PHE A 229 4.62 8.10 -5.49
C PHE A 229 4.67 8.17 -3.97
N PHE A 230 4.28 9.30 -3.39
CA PHE A 230 4.02 9.42 -1.96
C PHE A 230 2.52 9.38 -1.69
N PHE A 231 2.07 8.50 -0.80
CA PHE A 231 0.68 8.40 -0.37
C PHE A 231 0.60 8.37 1.17
N LEU A 232 0.50 9.57 1.75
CA LEU A 232 0.56 9.83 3.19
C LEU A 232 -0.44 10.93 3.58
N GLY A 233 -0.66 11.13 4.88
CA GLY A 233 -1.51 12.19 5.41
C GLY A 233 -2.50 11.71 6.48
N HIS A 234 -2.98 10.46 6.38
CA HIS A 234 -3.96 9.93 7.35
C HIS A 234 -3.39 9.83 8.77
N ASN A 235 -2.20 9.24 8.90
CA ASN A 235 -1.55 9.10 10.21
C ASN A 235 -0.93 10.40 10.69
N ASP A 236 -0.58 11.31 9.78
CA ASP A 236 -0.06 12.62 10.10
C ASP A 236 -1.13 13.50 10.75
N SER A 237 -2.34 13.49 10.18
CA SER A 237 -3.47 14.32 10.60
C SER A 237 -4.33 13.73 11.72
N LYS A 238 -4.13 12.46 12.11
CA LYS A 238 -4.95 11.82 13.15
C LYS A 238 -4.79 12.56 14.48
N LEU A 239 -5.90 12.72 15.19
CA LEU A 239 -5.98 13.56 16.39
C LEU A 239 -5.99 12.69 17.65
N SER A 240 -5.21 13.07 18.67
CA SER A 240 -5.10 12.30 19.91
C SER A 240 -6.22 12.64 20.90
N SER A 241 -6.77 11.61 21.58
CA SER A 241 -7.70 11.78 22.70
C SER A 241 -7.11 12.59 23.85
N ASP A 242 -5.81 12.51 24.07
CA ASP A 242 -5.12 13.19 25.18
C ASP A 242 -5.14 14.72 25.03
N SER A 243 -5.33 15.19 23.80
CA SER A 243 -5.47 16.60 23.46
C SER A 243 -6.92 17.07 23.36
N GLY A 244 -7.91 16.19 23.62
CA GLY A 244 -9.30 16.46 23.28
C GLY A 244 -9.51 16.60 21.76
N TYR A 245 -8.71 15.88 20.97
CA TYR A 245 -8.69 15.96 19.49
C TYR A 245 -8.34 17.33 18.92
N THR A 246 -7.40 18.03 19.55
CA THR A 246 -6.91 19.34 19.06
C THR A 246 -5.51 19.28 18.49
N LYS A 247 -4.75 18.21 18.75
CA LYS A 247 -3.38 18.04 18.28
C LYS A 247 -3.27 16.87 17.30
N PRO A 248 -2.76 17.11 16.07
CA PRO A 248 -2.37 16.04 15.16
C PRO A 248 -1.12 15.31 15.66
N VAL A 249 -0.81 14.17 15.05
CA VAL A 249 0.41 13.40 15.39
C VAL A 249 1.67 14.10 14.91
N VAL A 250 1.61 14.80 13.78
CA VAL A 250 2.72 15.61 13.28
C VAL A 250 2.27 17.06 13.30
N GLU A 251 3.06 17.95 13.90
CA GLU A 251 2.76 19.38 13.85
C GLU A 251 2.76 19.90 12.39
N PRO A 252 1.78 20.72 11.96
CA PRO A 252 1.61 21.13 10.56
C PRO A 252 2.87 21.70 9.89
N ALA A 253 3.63 22.56 10.60
CA ALA A 253 4.85 23.14 10.08
C ALA A 253 5.96 22.09 9.87
N LEU A 254 6.06 21.13 10.80
CA LEU A 254 7.02 20.04 10.73
C LEU A 254 6.65 19.03 9.63
N PHE A 255 5.35 18.78 9.45
CA PHE A 255 4.83 17.98 8.34
C PHE A 255 5.27 18.57 7.00
N LEU A 256 4.96 19.85 6.77
CA LEU A 256 5.30 20.55 5.53
C LEU A 256 6.81 20.56 5.25
N ASP A 257 7.64 20.91 6.24
CA ASP A 257 9.10 20.90 6.10
C ASP A 257 9.64 19.51 5.76
N THR A 258 9.19 18.48 6.50
CA THR A 258 9.69 17.12 6.29
C THR A 258 9.24 16.55 4.96
N TYR A 259 8.02 16.86 4.51
CA TYR A 259 7.52 16.44 3.20
C TYR A 259 8.38 17.00 2.07
N ARG A 260 8.71 18.31 2.12
CA ARG A 260 9.64 18.94 1.15
C ARG A 260 11.01 18.26 1.15
N ARG A 261 11.57 17.98 2.34
CA ARG A 261 12.86 17.31 2.46
C ARG A 261 12.82 15.90 1.88
N ALA A 262 11.76 15.13 2.14
CA ALA A 262 11.58 13.79 1.60
C ALA A 262 11.49 13.80 0.07
N ILE A 263 10.66 14.68 -0.51
CA ILE A 263 10.55 14.84 -1.97
C ILE A 263 11.90 15.22 -2.57
N GLY A 264 12.55 16.27 -2.04
CA GLY A 264 13.82 16.76 -2.55
C GLY A 264 14.94 15.72 -2.47
N LYS A 265 14.97 14.90 -1.42
CA LYS A 265 15.91 13.78 -1.29
C LYS A 265 15.69 12.73 -2.37
N VAL A 266 14.44 12.30 -2.60
CA VAL A 266 14.11 11.33 -3.65
C VAL A 266 14.49 11.87 -5.03
N GLN A 267 14.15 13.11 -5.35
CA GLN A 267 14.53 13.75 -6.62
C GLN A 267 16.05 13.79 -6.79
N LYS A 268 16.80 14.17 -5.74
CA LYS A 268 18.26 14.26 -5.78
C LYS A 268 18.93 12.89 -5.96
N GLU A 269 18.45 11.87 -5.28
CA GLU A 269 19.09 10.54 -5.28
C GLU A 269 18.72 9.71 -6.51
N THR A 270 17.52 9.91 -7.05
CA THR A 270 17.00 9.05 -8.13
C THR A 270 16.85 9.78 -9.46
N GLY A 271 16.58 11.09 -9.46
CA GLY A 271 16.14 11.81 -10.66
C GLY A 271 14.76 11.36 -11.18
N ALA A 272 14.02 10.58 -10.40
CA ALA A 272 12.69 10.11 -10.74
C ALA A 272 11.68 11.26 -10.79
N LYS A 273 10.65 11.11 -11.61
CA LYS A 273 9.45 11.94 -11.50
C LYS A 273 8.74 11.60 -10.19
N VAL A 274 8.40 12.61 -9.40
CA VAL A 274 7.70 12.41 -8.14
C VAL A 274 6.26 12.89 -8.29
N ALA A 275 5.32 12.13 -7.73
CA ALA A 275 3.93 12.53 -7.58
C ALA A 275 3.48 12.33 -6.13
N VAL A 276 2.68 13.26 -5.61
CA VAL A 276 2.08 13.18 -4.29
C VAL A 276 0.59 12.86 -4.44
N ILE A 277 0.15 11.78 -3.81
CA ILE A 277 -1.25 11.35 -3.75
C ILE A 277 -1.84 11.90 -2.45
N SER A 278 -2.95 12.64 -2.56
CA SER A 278 -3.69 13.13 -1.40
C SER A 278 -4.12 11.98 -0.49
N ALA A 279 -4.21 12.18 0.82
CA ALA A 279 -4.94 11.25 1.68
C ALA A 279 -6.38 11.10 1.17
N THR A 280 -6.94 9.89 1.17
CA THR A 280 -8.37 9.69 0.90
C THR A 280 -9.20 10.38 1.97
N SER A 281 -10.45 10.71 1.64
CA SER A 281 -11.42 11.02 2.70
C SER A 281 -11.69 9.75 3.51
N SER A 282 -11.90 9.85 4.82
CA SER A 282 -12.36 8.71 5.63
C SER A 282 -13.88 8.74 5.80
N VAL A 283 -14.49 7.62 6.20
CA VAL A 283 -15.88 7.59 6.68
C VAL A 283 -15.90 8.10 8.12
N TYR A 284 -15.94 9.42 8.27
CA TYR A 284 -15.73 10.10 9.56
C TYR A 284 -16.73 9.67 10.64
N GLU A 285 -17.97 9.36 10.26
CA GLU A 285 -19.00 8.90 11.17
C GLU A 285 -18.62 7.57 11.84
N ILE A 286 -17.96 6.68 11.10
CA ILE A 286 -17.45 5.39 11.62
C ILE A 286 -16.26 5.62 12.54
N THR A 287 -15.32 6.47 12.14
CA THR A 287 -14.11 6.75 12.94
C THR A 287 -14.46 7.48 14.23
N GLN A 288 -15.39 8.44 14.18
CA GLN A 288 -15.92 9.15 15.34
C GLN A 288 -16.62 8.18 16.30
N ALA A 289 -17.53 7.34 15.81
CA ALA A 289 -18.22 6.37 16.66
C ALA A 289 -17.23 5.37 17.32
N THR A 290 -16.17 4.99 16.62
CA THR A 290 -15.12 4.12 17.16
C THR A 290 -14.30 4.81 18.25
N ALA A 291 -13.99 6.09 18.05
CA ALA A 291 -13.31 6.92 19.04
C ALA A 291 -14.19 7.10 20.30
N GLU A 292 -15.48 7.40 20.14
CA GLU A 292 -16.42 7.55 21.25
C GLU A 292 -16.59 6.26 22.08
N LYS A 293 -16.65 5.10 21.41
CA LYS A 293 -16.64 3.79 22.10
C LYS A 293 -15.37 3.57 22.92
N SER A 294 -14.23 4.05 22.43
CA SER A 294 -12.95 3.95 23.14
C SER A 294 -12.88 4.92 24.32
N ARG A 295 -13.39 6.14 24.15
CA ARG A 295 -13.58 7.15 25.20
C ARG A 295 -14.45 6.64 26.34
N ALA A 296 -15.60 6.02 26.03
CA ALA A 296 -16.49 5.44 27.03
C ALA A 296 -15.83 4.32 27.86
N LYS A 297 -14.79 3.67 27.31
CA LYS A 297 -13.98 2.65 28.00
C LYS A 297 -12.76 3.22 28.73
N GLY A 298 -12.57 4.54 28.74
CA GLY A 298 -11.41 5.20 29.36
C GLY A 298 -10.07 4.82 28.74
N LYS A 299 -10.04 4.39 27.47
CA LYS A 299 -8.81 4.01 26.77
C LYS A 299 -8.24 5.21 26.03
N ALA A 300 -6.91 5.35 25.94
CA ALA A 300 -6.29 6.27 25.00
C ALA A 300 -6.56 5.80 23.56
N HIS A 301 -6.85 6.73 22.66
CA HIS A 301 -7.24 6.43 21.27
C HIS A 301 -7.01 7.63 20.36
N ASN A 302 -7.15 7.40 19.04
CA ASN A 302 -7.02 8.44 18.04
C ASN A 302 -8.35 8.61 17.29
N LEU A 303 -8.62 9.83 16.86
CA LEU A 303 -9.67 10.17 15.90
C LEU A 303 -9.04 10.36 14.53
N PHE A 304 -9.39 9.47 13.61
CA PHE A 304 -8.99 9.56 12.21
C PHE A 304 -10.05 10.28 11.40
N GLY A 305 -9.65 10.87 10.27
CA GLY A 305 -10.63 11.19 9.23
C GLY A 305 -11.43 12.45 9.45
N LYS A 306 -11.13 13.26 10.47
CA LYS A 306 -11.81 14.53 10.71
C LYS A 306 -11.57 15.44 9.49
N PRO A 307 -12.61 15.87 8.76
CA PRO A 307 -12.46 16.55 7.47
C PRO A 307 -11.52 17.76 7.54
N GLU A 308 -11.68 18.62 8.54
CA GLU A 308 -10.88 19.84 8.64
C GLU A 308 -9.38 19.55 8.79
N ALA A 309 -9.03 18.53 9.57
CA ALA A 309 -7.64 18.12 9.76
C ALA A 309 -7.07 17.42 8.51
N LEU A 310 -7.85 16.56 7.85
CA LEU A 310 -7.41 15.93 6.60
C LEU A 310 -7.21 16.96 5.48
N GLU A 311 -8.13 17.91 5.34
CA GLU A 311 -8.08 18.95 4.31
C GLU A 311 -6.91 19.89 4.53
N GLU A 312 -6.61 20.26 5.78
CA GLU A 312 -5.39 21.01 6.13
C GLU A 312 -4.13 20.26 5.68
N PHE A 313 -3.99 18.98 6.04
CA PHE A 313 -2.80 18.21 5.69
C PHE A 313 -2.68 17.92 4.20
N ASN A 314 -3.80 17.71 3.51
CA ASN A 314 -3.82 17.62 2.04
C ASN A 314 -3.38 18.93 1.39
N ALA A 315 -3.82 20.09 1.91
CA ALA A 315 -3.36 21.38 1.41
C ALA A 315 -1.85 21.57 1.63
N LEU A 316 -1.31 21.15 2.78
CA LEU A 316 0.13 21.19 3.06
C LEU A 316 0.93 20.25 2.15
N ALA A 317 0.45 19.02 1.93
CA ALA A 317 1.11 18.06 1.03
C ALA A 317 1.10 18.56 -0.42
N ARG A 318 -0.03 19.11 -0.88
CA ARG A 318 -0.15 19.75 -2.20
C ARG A 318 0.78 20.96 -2.33
N ARG A 319 0.90 21.76 -1.28
CA ARG A 319 1.85 22.88 -1.24
C ARG A 319 3.30 22.40 -1.34
N ALA A 320 3.69 21.37 -0.59
CA ALA A 320 5.01 20.76 -0.68
C ALA A 320 5.29 20.26 -2.11
N ALA A 321 4.32 19.61 -2.73
CA ALA A 321 4.43 19.13 -4.11
C ALA A 321 4.67 20.28 -5.10
N ALA A 322 3.88 21.35 -5.01
CA ALA A 322 4.03 22.53 -5.87
C ALA A 322 5.39 23.22 -5.70
N GLU A 323 5.85 23.41 -4.46
CA GLU A 323 7.13 24.04 -4.16
C GLU A 323 8.34 23.20 -4.60
N CYS A 324 8.19 21.87 -4.67
CA CYS A 324 9.21 20.95 -5.18
C CYS A 324 9.08 20.65 -6.69
N GLY A 325 8.11 21.28 -7.38
CA GLY A 325 7.89 21.05 -8.81
C GLY A 325 7.47 19.62 -9.15
N THR A 326 6.68 18.99 -8.28
CA THR A 326 6.19 17.61 -8.44
C THR A 326 4.69 17.57 -8.68
N ASP A 327 4.23 16.47 -9.25
CA ASP A 327 2.81 16.30 -9.56
C ASP A 327 1.94 16.03 -8.32
N TRP A 328 0.64 16.28 -8.45
CA TRP A 328 -0.37 16.05 -7.42
C TRP A 328 -1.52 15.21 -7.97
N ILE A 329 -1.93 14.18 -7.23
CA ILE A 329 -3.05 13.29 -7.57
C ILE A 329 -4.10 13.39 -6.45
N ASP A 330 -5.26 13.96 -6.78
CA ASP A 330 -6.35 14.16 -5.83
C ASP A 330 -7.32 12.96 -5.81
N VAL A 331 -7.11 12.06 -4.86
CA VAL A 331 -8.05 10.98 -4.53
C VAL A 331 -8.97 11.34 -3.34
N TYR A 332 -8.70 12.45 -2.65
CA TYR A 332 -9.52 12.95 -1.56
C TYR A 332 -10.91 13.30 -2.08
N GLU A 333 -10.99 14.15 -3.10
CA GLU A 333 -12.27 14.60 -3.64
C GLU A 333 -13.05 13.46 -4.30
N LEU A 334 -12.36 12.54 -4.96
CA LEU A 334 -12.97 11.35 -5.57
C LEU A 334 -13.63 10.45 -4.51
N THR A 335 -12.95 10.21 -3.39
CA THR A 335 -13.51 9.42 -2.31
C THR A 335 -14.56 10.19 -1.50
N ARG A 336 -14.39 11.51 -1.32
CA ARG A 336 -15.32 12.35 -0.55
C ARG A 336 -16.69 12.47 -1.21
N ARG A 337 -16.70 12.63 -2.54
CA ARG A 337 -17.92 12.82 -3.35
C ARG A 337 -18.48 11.51 -3.89
N HIS A 338 -17.87 10.37 -3.56
CA HIS A 338 -18.34 9.08 -4.07
C HIS A 338 -19.76 8.80 -3.53
N PRO A 339 -20.75 8.49 -4.39
CA PRO A 339 -22.14 8.25 -3.95
C PRO A 339 -22.24 7.15 -2.89
N GLU A 340 -21.42 6.10 -3.05
CA GLU A 340 -21.32 4.99 -2.11
C GLU A 340 -20.00 5.04 -1.34
N LYS A 341 -19.66 6.20 -0.76
CA LYS A 341 -18.37 6.42 -0.08
C LYS A 341 -18.01 5.29 0.89
N ALA A 342 -18.94 4.89 1.77
CA ALA A 342 -18.68 3.82 2.74
C ALA A 342 -18.31 2.48 2.08
N GLY A 343 -18.81 2.21 0.86
CA GLY A 343 -18.49 1.04 0.06
C GLY A 343 -17.04 0.99 -0.44
N LEU A 344 -16.26 2.07 -0.29
CA LEU A 344 -14.83 2.11 -0.65
C LEU A 344 -13.90 1.73 0.52
N PHE A 345 -14.41 1.66 1.75
CA PHE A 345 -13.61 1.47 2.96
C PHE A 345 -13.88 0.13 3.62
N THR A 346 -12.94 -0.30 4.45
CA THR A 346 -13.17 -1.38 5.39
C THR A 346 -14.05 -0.90 6.55
N ALA A 347 -14.42 -1.82 7.46
CA ALA A 347 -15.30 -1.53 8.57
C ALA A 347 -14.76 -0.48 9.57
N ASP A 348 -13.48 -0.11 9.50
CA ASP A 348 -12.91 0.96 10.32
C ASP A 348 -13.10 2.37 9.74
N GLY A 349 -13.56 2.48 8.50
CA GLY A 349 -13.78 3.77 7.83
C GLY A 349 -12.50 4.50 7.41
N VAL A 350 -11.31 3.94 7.58
CA VAL A 350 -10.01 4.54 7.22
C VAL A 350 -9.35 3.78 6.08
N HIS A 351 -9.18 2.47 6.23
CA HIS A 351 -8.50 1.67 5.21
C HIS A 351 -9.42 1.44 4.02
N ILE A 352 -8.89 1.60 2.81
CA ILE A 352 -9.63 1.29 1.58
C ILE A 352 -9.75 -0.22 1.38
N ASN A 353 -10.94 -0.66 0.97
CA ASN A 353 -11.19 -2.06 0.60
C ASN A 353 -10.82 -2.30 -0.88
N ASN A 354 -11.22 -3.42 -1.47
CA ASN A 354 -10.91 -3.72 -2.87
C ASN A 354 -11.48 -2.65 -3.84
N ALA A 355 -12.70 -2.16 -3.63
CA ALA A 355 -13.29 -1.11 -4.45
C ALA A 355 -12.53 0.22 -4.32
N GLY A 356 -12.13 0.61 -3.10
CA GLY A 356 -11.28 1.78 -2.89
C GLY A 356 -9.89 1.62 -3.53
N ASN A 357 -9.30 0.43 -3.46
CA ASN A 357 -8.03 0.13 -4.15
C ASN A 357 -8.17 0.20 -5.67
N ARG A 358 -9.30 -0.25 -6.25
CA ARG A 358 -9.60 -0.08 -7.68
C ARG A 358 -9.67 1.40 -8.04
N LEU A 359 -10.38 2.22 -7.25
CA LEU A 359 -10.49 3.66 -7.50
C LEU A 359 -9.11 4.34 -7.55
N VAL A 360 -8.27 4.12 -6.53
CA VAL A 360 -6.93 4.70 -6.46
C VAL A 360 -6.05 4.22 -7.62
N ALA A 361 -6.08 2.91 -7.94
CA ALA A 361 -5.29 2.37 -9.05
C ALA A 361 -5.69 2.97 -10.40
N LEU A 362 -7.00 3.11 -10.66
CA LEU A 362 -7.50 3.70 -11.90
C LEU A 362 -7.07 5.17 -12.01
N GLU A 363 -7.09 5.92 -10.91
CA GLU A 363 -6.69 7.32 -10.91
C GLU A 363 -5.18 7.49 -11.19
N ILE A 364 -4.34 6.60 -10.64
CA ILE A 364 -2.91 6.58 -10.97
C ILE A 364 -2.67 6.27 -12.45
N LEU A 365 -3.42 5.32 -13.04
CA LEU A 365 -3.30 5.01 -14.47
C LEU A 365 -3.71 6.19 -15.35
N LYS A 366 -4.79 6.90 -15.00
CA LYS A 366 -5.21 8.13 -15.69
C LYS A 366 -4.17 9.24 -15.58
N PHE A 367 -3.58 9.41 -14.40
CA PHE A 367 -2.47 10.34 -14.19
C PHE A 367 -1.28 9.99 -15.12
N LEU A 368 -0.88 8.73 -15.16
CA LEU A 368 0.19 8.23 -16.04
C LEU A 368 -0.16 8.33 -17.54
N ALA A 369 -1.45 8.38 -17.89
CA ALA A 369 -1.94 8.64 -19.23
C ALA A 369 -2.01 10.14 -19.60
N GLY A 370 -1.64 11.03 -18.67
CA GLY A 370 -1.66 12.47 -18.88
C GLY A 370 -3.04 13.11 -18.84
N ASP A 371 -4.05 12.43 -18.30
CA ASP A 371 -5.43 12.96 -18.12
C ASP A 371 -5.51 14.01 -17.01
N GLN A 372 -4.57 13.95 -16.07
CA GLN A 372 -4.46 14.86 -14.93
C GLN A 372 -3.26 15.78 -15.14
N ARG A 373 -3.23 16.58 -16.22
CA ARG A 373 -2.24 17.66 -16.34
C ARG A 373 -2.67 18.85 -15.48
N PRO A 374 -1.75 19.47 -14.71
CA PRO A 374 -2.10 20.54 -13.78
C PRO A 374 -2.74 21.74 -14.50
N GLN A 375 -3.70 22.35 -13.81
CA GLN A 375 -4.10 23.75 -14.01
C GLN A 375 -2.99 24.69 -13.57
#